data_AF-Q2W9M3-F1
#
_entry.id   AF-Q2W9M3-F1
#
_cell.length_a   1.000
_cell.length_b   1.000
_cell.length_c   1.000
_cell.angle_alpha   90.00
_cell.angle_beta   90.00
_cell.angle_gamma   90.00
#
_symmetry.space_group_name_H-M   'P 1'
#
loop_
_entity.id
_entity.type
_entity.pdbx_description
1 polymer ?
#
loop_
_entity_poly.entity_id
_entity_poly.type
_entity_poly.pdbx_seq_one_letter_code
_entity_poly.pdbx_strand_id
1 'polypeptide(L)'
;MTPTALREVGCWLMSEKGISQRRACNLVGLHRSVARYRHRHRDDGPVRDRLKDLAGGHRRYGYLRLHVLLRREGLVINHKRTYRLYRDEELAVRTKKRKRLAGRERVPLAAPERRNQRWSMDFVSDSLCSGRRFRVLNIVDEHTRESPGQLVDLSISGERVTRLLDQLAALHGLPEEIVTDNGPEFTSKAIDLFPDLFP
;
A
#
# COMPACT_ATOMS: atom_id res chain seq x y z
N MET A 1 -6.34 16.94 43.06
CA MET A 1 -6.00 15.55 43.43
C MET A 1 -6.73 14.58 42.52
N THR A 2 -6.11 13.46 42.14
CA THR A 2 -6.74 12.43 41.29
C THR A 2 -7.71 11.56 42.11
N PRO A 3 -8.75 10.95 41.49
CA PRO A 3 -9.65 10.04 42.19
C PRO A 3 -8.94 8.86 42.88
N THR A 4 -7.79 8.42 42.35
CA THR A 4 -6.96 7.37 42.96
C THR A 4 -6.33 7.83 44.27
N ALA A 5 -5.72 9.02 44.30
CA ALA A 5 -5.14 9.59 45.52
C ALA A 5 -6.20 9.84 46.60
N LEU A 6 -7.40 10.30 46.20
CA LEU A 6 -8.53 10.47 47.11
C LEU A 6 -9.03 9.13 47.69
N ARG A 7 -8.96 8.03 46.92
CA ARG A 7 -9.26 6.70 47.43
C ARG A 7 -8.24 6.23 48.47
N GLU A 8 -6.95 6.48 48.25
CA GLU A 8 -5.88 6.12 49.18
C GLU A 8 -6.03 6.85 50.51
N VAL A 9 -6.26 8.17 50.47
CA VAL A 9 -6.53 8.98 51.67
C VAL A 9 -7.80 8.50 52.39
N GLY A 10 -8.86 8.19 51.64
CA GLY A 10 -10.10 7.64 52.21
C GLY A 10 -9.88 6.29 52.89
N CYS A 11 -9.09 5.40 52.29
CA CYS A 11 -8.72 4.10 52.89
C CYS A 11 -7.86 4.27 54.14
N TRP A 12 -6.87 5.16 54.11
CA TRP A 12 -6.03 5.47 55.26
C TRP A 12 -6.83 6.04 56.44
N LEU A 13 -7.77 6.96 56.18
CA LEU A 13 -8.66 7.49 57.22
C LEU A 13 -9.50 6.40 57.87
N MET A 14 -10.00 5.45 57.08
CA MET A 14 -10.78 4.32 57.60
C MET A 14 -9.93 3.37 58.46
N SER A 15 -8.70 3.06 58.04
CA SER A 15 -7.82 2.13 58.77
C SER A 15 -7.19 2.75 60.02
N GLU A 16 -6.71 3.99 59.92
CA GLU A 16 -5.89 4.62 60.96
C GLU A 16 -6.70 5.41 61.98
N LYS A 17 -7.84 5.97 61.55
CA LYS A 17 -8.71 6.81 62.40
C LYS A 17 -10.03 6.12 62.78
N GLY A 18 -10.26 4.89 62.31
CA GLY A 18 -11.46 4.10 62.64
C GLY A 18 -12.78 4.74 62.20
N ILE A 19 -12.75 5.70 61.26
CA ILE A 19 -13.97 6.38 60.81
C ILE A 19 -14.71 5.57 59.74
N SER A 20 -16.05 5.67 59.73
CA SER A 20 -16.86 4.95 58.75
C SER A 20 -16.58 5.40 57.31
N GLN A 21 -16.74 4.48 56.35
CA GLN A 21 -16.55 4.77 54.91
C GLN A 21 -17.32 6.01 54.45
N ARG A 22 -18.54 6.22 54.97
CA ARG A 22 -19.36 7.41 54.65
C ARG A 22 -18.67 8.70 55.11
N ARG A 23 -18.14 8.72 56.34
CA ARG A 23 -17.45 9.90 56.90
C ARG A 23 -16.14 10.16 56.18
N ALA A 24 -15.35 9.13 55.89
CA ALA A 24 -14.12 9.24 55.12
C ALA A 24 -14.37 9.76 53.69
N CYS A 25 -15.36 9.22 52.99
CA CYS A 25 -15.74 9.67 51.64
C CYS A 25 -16.19 11.14 51.63
N ASN A 26 -16.97 11.57 52.63
CA ASN A 26 -17.40 12.97 52.74
C ASN A 26 -16.22 13.91 53.03
N LEU A 27 -15.29 13.52 53.92
CA LEU A 27 -14.13 14.33 54.29
C LEU A 27 -13.19 14.55 53.10
N VAL A 28 -13.04 13.53 52.26
CA VAL A 28 -12.14 13.54 51.10
C VAL A 28 -12.84 14.03 49.82
N GLY A 29 -14.16 14.27 49.87
CA GLY A 29 -14.95 14.72 48.71
C GLY A 29 -15.11 13.66 47.61
N LEU A 30 -15.10 12.37 47.97
CA LEU A 30 -15.19 11.25 47.04
C LEU A 30 -16.56 10.56 47.11
N HIS A 31 -17.21 10.30 45.98
CA HIS A 31 -18.46 9.52 45.96
C HIS A 31 -18.21 8.05 46.31
N ARG A 32 -19.09 7.45 47.13
CA ARG A 32 -18.94 6.06 47.62
C ARG A 32 -18.89 5.00 46.51
N SER A 33 -19.54 5.24 45.35
CA SER A 33 -19.45 4.31 44.21
C SER A 33 -18.03 4.23 43.63
N VAL A 34 -17.31 5.36 43.61
CA VAL A 34 -15.92 5.44 43.16
C VAL A 34 -15.00 4.78 44.18
N ALA A 35 -15.23 4.99 45.47
CA ALA A 35 -14.49 4.33 46.54
C ALA A 35 -14.62 2.80 46.49
N ARG A 36 -15.81 2.30 46.15
CA ARG A 36 -16.13 0.87 46.05
C ARG A 36 -15.76 0.23 44.71
N TYR A 37 -15.48 1.03 43.68
CA TYR A 37 -15.20 0.52 42.35
C TYR A 37 -13.95 -0.37 42.34
N ARG A 38 -14.11 -1.65 41.99
CA ARG A 38 -13.01 -2.57 41.71
C ARG A 38 -12.98 -2.85 40.22
N HIS A 39 -11.86 -2.54 39.59
CA HIS A 39 -11.65 -2.91 38.20
C HIS A 39 -11.72 -4.44 38.08
N ARG A 40 -12.65 -4.96 37.27
CA ARG A 40 -12.72 -6.39 36.96
C ARG A 40 -11.96 -6.61 35.66
N HIS A 41 -10.80 -7.26 35.72
CA HIS A 41 -10.13 -7.70 34.51
C HIS A 41 -11.00 -8.78 33.87
N ARG A 42 -11.42 -8.57 32.62
CA ARG A 42 -12.09 -9.62 31.85
C ARG A 42 -11.03 -10.60 31.39
N ASP A 43 -11.28 -11.90 31.53
CA ASP A 43 -10.37 -12.89 30.97
C ASP A 43 -10.37 -12.76 29.44
N ASP A 44 -9.18 -12.52 28.89
CA ASP A 44 -8.95 -12.38 27.46
C ASP A 44 -8.44 -13.68 26.82
N GLY A 45 -8.13 -14.72 27.63
CA GLY A 45 -7.58 -16.01 27.17
C GLY A 45 -8.37 -16.64 26.02
N PRO A 46 -9.70 -16.89 26.17
CA PRO A 46 -10.48 -17.54 25.12
C PRO A 46 -10.51 -16.76 23.79
N VAL A 47 -10.51 -15.42 23.87
CA VAL A 47 -10.50 -14.58 22.66
C VAL A 47 -9.13 -14.59 21.99
N ARG A 48 -8.07 -14.64 22.80
CA ARG A 48 -6.67 -14.65 22.35
C ARG A 48 -6.34 -15.96 21.64
N ASP A 49 -6.73 -17.09 22.21
CA ASP A 49 -6.52 -18.41 21.61
C ASP A 49 -7.25 -18.50 20.28
N ARG A 50 -8.54 -18.12 20.26
CA ARG A 50 -9.32 -18.13 19.02
C ARG A 50 -8.78 -17.18 17.96
N LEU A 51 -8.27 -16.02 18.36
CA LEU A 51 -7.66 -15.06 17.46
C LEU A 51 -6.38 -15.64 16.80
N LYS A 52 -5.57 -16.40 17.55
CA LYS A 52 -4.40 -17.11 17.02
C LYS A 52 -4.78 -18.17 16.01
N ASP A 53 -5.80 -18.98 16.31
CA ASP A 53 -6.30 -20.01 15.40
C ASP A 53 -6.73 -19.41 14.05
N LEU A 54 -7.52 -18.35 14.10
CA LEU A 54 -8.01 -17.66 12.91
C LEU A 54 -6.87 -17.00 12.12
N ALA A 55 -5.88 -16.42 12.81
CA ALA A 55 -4.71 -15.83 12.16
C ALA A 55 -3.82 -16.90 11.51
N GLY A 56 -3.69 -18.08 12.14
CA GLY A 56 -2.97 -19.24 11.60
C GLY A 56 -3.61 -19.78 10.32
N GLY A 57 -4.95 -19.92 10.31
CA GLY A 57 -5.71 -20.36 9.13
C GLY A 57 -5.79 -19.32 8.01
N HIS A 58 -5.69 -18.03 8.33
CA HIS A 58 -5.85 -16.93 7.39
C HIS A 58 -4.72 -15.90 7.44
N ARG A 59 -3.52 -16.33 7.03
CA ARG A 59 -2.27 -15.55 7.13
C ARG A 59 -2.24 -14.17 6.45
N ARG A 60 -3.22 -13.82 5.61
CA ARG A 60 -3.36 -12.49 4.97
C ARG A 60 -4.39 -11.59 5.64
N TYR A 61 -5.16 -12.09 6.61
CA TYR A 61 -6.23 -11.33 7.22
C TYR A 61 -5.68 -10.36 8.26
N GLY A 62 -6.01 -9.08 8.09
CA GLY A 62 -5.78 -8.08 9.13
C GLY A 62 -6.83 -8.15 10.25
N TYR A 63 -6.58 -7.42 11.33
CA TYR A 63 -7.41 -7.45 12.54
C TYR A 63 -8.90 -7.18 12.30
N LEU A 64 -9.28 -6.36 11.33
CA LEU A 64 -10.69 -6.08 11.01
C LEU A 64 -11.42 -7.32 10.47
N ARG A 65 -10.74 -8.12 9.64
CA ARG A 65 -11.33 -9.35 9.10
C ARG A 65 -11.45 -10.40 10.19
N LEU A 66 -10.43 -10.52 11.03
CA LEU A 66 -10.46 -11.39 12.22
C LEU A 66 -11.53 -10.92 13.23
N HIS A 67 -11.73 -9.61 13.40
CA HIS A 67 -12.79 -9.06 14.25
C HIS A 67 -14.18 -9.48 13.78
N VAL A 68 -14.45 -9.45 12.47
CA VAL A 68 -15.74 -9.91 11.93
C VAL A 68 -15.99 -11.38 12.27
N LEU A 69 -14.97 -12.24 12.16
CA LEU A 69 -15.07 -13.66 12.51
C LEU A 69 -15.32 -13.86 14.02
N LEU A 70 -14.53 -13.20 14.88
CA LEU A 70 -14.73 -13.24 16.33
C LEU A 70 -16.09 -12.68 16.76
N ARG A 71 -16.61 -11.67 16.05
CA ARG A 71 -17.92 -11.07 16.32
C ARG A 71 -19.06 -12.01 15.93
N ARG A 72 -18.92 -12.75 14.82
CA ARG A 72 -19.89 -13.80 14.42
C ARG A 72 -19.96 -14.93 15.44
N GLU A 73 -18.85 -15.25 16.08
CA GLU A 73 -18.76 -16.23 17.17
C GLU A 73 -19.18 -15.66 18.54
N GLY A 74 -19.57 -14.38 18.62
CA GLY A 74 -20.02 -13.74 19.87
C GLY A 74 -18.89 -13.43 20.87
N LEU A 75 -17.62 -13.65 20.51
CA LEU A 75 -16.47 -13.50 21.41
C LEU A 75 -16.07 -12.04 21.66
N VAL A 76 -16.37 -11.14 20.72
CA VAL A 76 -16.04 -9.72 20.82
C VAL A 76 -17.15 -8.84 20.26
N ILE A 77 -17.47 -7.76 20.98
CA ILE A 77 -18.39 -6.71 20.52
C ILE A 77 -17.60 -5.50 19.96
N ASN A 78 -16.54 -5.08 20.64
CA ASN A 78 -15.80 -3.87 20.30
C ASN A 78 -14.49 -4.20 19.55
N HIS A 79 -14.34 -3.67 18.33
CA HIS A 79 -13.14 -3.84 17.51
C HIS A 79 -11.85 -3.35 18.19
N LYS A 80 -11.91 -2.38 19.12
CA LYS A 80 -10.74 -1.92 19.89
C LYS A 80 -10.15 -3.04 20.75
N ARG A 81 -10.99 -3.94 21.28
CA ARG A 81 -10.54 -5.12 22.03
C ARG A 81 -9.78 -6.07 21.11
N THR A 82 -10.34 -6.38 19.94
CA THR A 82 -9.66 -7.23 18.95
C THR A 82 -8.33 -6.61 18.51
N TYR A 83 -8.31 -5.30 18.25
CA TYR A 83 -7.09 -4.61 17.83
C TYR A 83 -5.99 -4.68 18.91
N ARG A 84 -6.33 -4.43 20.18
CA ARG A 84 -5.38 -4.56 21.31
C ARG A 84 -4.81 -5.97 21.38
N LEU A 85 -5.66 -6.99 21.43
CA LEU A 85 -5.22 -8.39 21.51
C LEU A 85 -4.39 -8.81 20.28
N TYR A 86 -4.77 -8.36 19.09
CA TYR A 86 -4.03 -8.62 17.86
C TYR A 86 -2.62 -8.01 17.87
N ARG A 87 -2.45 -6.83 18.47
CA ARG A 87 -1.15 -6.16 18.62
C ARG A 87 -0.31 -6.82 19.71
N ASP A 88 -0.92 -7.15 20.85
CA ASP A 88 -0.26 -7.85 21.95
C ASP A 88 0.25 -9.24 21.52
N GLU A 89 -0.42 -9.88 20.57
CA GLU A 89 -0.03 -11.18 19.99
C GLU A 89 0.87 -11.08 18.75
N GLU A 90 1.32 -9.89 18.39
CA GLU A 90 2.21 -9.65 17.24
C GLU A 90 1.72 -10.26 15.91
N LEU A 91 0.40 -10.40 15.72
CA LEU A 91 -0.20 -11.06 14.56
C LEU A 91 -0.16 -10.23 13.27
N ALA A 92 0.50 -9.07 13.30
CA ALA A 92 0.63 -8.19 12.16
C ALA A 92 1.42 -8.85 11.03
N VAL A 93 0.77 -9.04 9.88
CA VAL A 93 1.41 -9.54 8.67
C VAL A 93 2.53 -8.58 8.27
N ARG A 94 3.79 -9.05 8.32
CA ARG A 94 4.96 -8.28 7.89
C ARG A 94 4.94 -8.14 6.37
N THR A 95 4.70 -6.93 5.86
CA THR A 95 4.86 -6.62 4.44
C THR A 95 6.34 -6.66 4.08
N LYS A 96 6.73 -7.53 3.12
CA LYS A 96 8.10 -7.52 2.58
C LYS A 96 8.36 -6.17 1.93
N LYS A 97 9.39 -5.45 2.36
CA LYS A 97 9.86 -4.25 1.65
C LYS A 97 10.30 -4.68 0.24
N ARG A 98 9.78 -4.01 -0.79
CA ARG A 98 10.20 -4.22 -2.18
C ARG A 98 11.71 -3.94 -2.24
N LYS A 99 12.51 -4.92 -2.65
CA LYS A 99 13.95 -4.71 -2.89
C LYS A 99 14.07 -3.68 -4.02
N ARG A 100 14.60 -2.50 -3.73
CA ARG A 100 15.11 -1.60 -4.78
C ARG A 100 16.37 -2.26 -5.33
N LEU A 101 16.41 -2.57 -6.62
CA LEU A 101 17.67 -2.88 -7.28
C LEU A 101 18.57 -1.66 -7.12
N ALA A 102 19.86 -1.88 -6.81
CA ALA A 102 20.84 -0.81 -6.71
C ALA A 102 20.77 0.03 -7.98
N GLY A 103 20.57 1.34 -7.83
CA GLY A 103 20.47 2.23 -8.97
C GLY A 103 21.76 2.17 -9.76
N ARG A 104 21.68 1.76 -11.03
CA ARG A 104 22.72 2.10 -12.00
C ARG A 104 22.87 3.62 -11.96
N GLU A 105 24.12 4.09 -11.91
CA GLU A 105 24.42 5.51 -12.06
C GLU A 105 23.79 5.98 -13.38
N ARG A 106 22.77 6.83 -13.28
CA ARG A 106 22.08 7.36 -14.45
C ARG A 106 23.00 8.39 -15.06
N VAL A 107 23.83 7.97 -16.00
CA VAL A 107 24.55 8.91 -16.88
C VAL A 107 23.48 9.68 -17.65
N PRO A 108 23.37 11.02 -17.47
CA PRO A 108 22.44 11.81 -18.25
C PRO A 108 22.84 11.71 -19.72
N LEU A 109 21.94 11.18 -20.57
CA LEU A 109 22.11 11.27 -22.01
C LEU A 109 22.02 12.73 -22.42
N ALA A 110 22.86 13.15 -23.37
CA ALA A 110 22.76 14.50 -23.95
C ALA A 110 21.35 14.70 -24.52
N ALA A 111 20.74 15.83 -24.20
CA ALA A 111 19.42 16.19 -24.72
C ALA A 111 19.52 16.53 -26.21
N PRO A 112 18.51 16.19 -27.02
CA PRO A 112 18.49 16.58 -28.43
C PRO A 112 18.30 18.10 -28.58
N GLU A 113 19.01 18.66 -29.54
CA GLU A 113 19.06 20.08 -29.88
C GLU A 113 18.07 20.48 -30.97
N ARG A 114 17.54 19.51 -31.73
CA ARG A 114 16.60 19.75 -32.84
C ARG A 114 15.48 18.72 -32.91
N ARG A 115 14.38 19.12 -33.54
CA ARG A 115 13.27 18.23 -33.90
C ARG A 115 13.77 17.07 -34.76
N ASN A 116 13.21 15.88 -34.55
CA ASN A 116 13.55 14.62 -35.21
C ASN A 116 15.00 14.18 -35.00
N GLN A 117 15.72 14.72 -34.02
CA GLN A 117 17.03 14.17 -33.68
C GLN A 117 16.89 12.85 -32.92
N ARG A 118 15.95 12.79 -31.97
CA ARG A 118 15.70 11.59 -31.17
C ARG A 118 14.24 11.40 -30.89
N TRP A 119 13.72 10.23 -31.22
CA TRP A 119 12.40 9.79 -30.79
C TRP A 119 12.54 8.77 -29.67
N SER A 120 11.80 8.97 -28.58
CA SER A 120 11.62 7.99 -27.53
C SER A 120 10.36 7.19 -27.80
N MET A 121 10.45 5.87 -27.66
CA MET A 121 9.32 4.97 -27.79
C MET A 121 9.11 4.15 -26.53
N ASP A 122 7.87 4.09 -26.05
CA ASP A 122 7.49 3.31 -24.88
C ASP A 122 6.18 2.56 -25.07
N PHE A 123 6.02 1.44 -24.36
CA PHE A 123 4.76 0.72 -24.29
C PHE A 123 4.09 0.93 -22.94
N VAL A 124 2.86 1.42 -22.97
CA VAL A 124 1.97 1.46 -21.81
C VAL A 124 0.95 0.32 -21.94
N SER A 125 0.74 -0.43 -20.86
CA SER A 125 -0.28 -1.49 -20.82
C SER A 125 -1.42 -1.09 -19.88
N ASP A 126 -2.66 -1.33 -20.30
CA ASP A 126 -3.85 -1.15 -19.47
C ASP A 126 -4.88 -2.26 -19.75
N SER A 127 -6.01 -2.23 -19.05
CA SER A 127 -7.07 -3.23 -19.14
C SER A 127 -8.44 -2.57 -19.27
N LEU A 128 -9.26 -3.11 -20.15
CA LEU A 128 -10.66 -2.71 -20.27
C LEU A 128 -11.46 -3.19 -19.05
N CYS A 129 -12.66 -2.63 -18.85
CA CYS A 129 -13.59 -3.08 -17.81
C CYS A 129 -13.94 -4.57 -17.91
N SER A 130 -13.82 -5.16 -19.09
CA SER A 130 -14.00 -6.60 -19.35
C SER A 130 -12.81 -7.47 -18.91
N GLY A 131 -11.72 -6.87 -18.41
CA GLY A 131 -10.49 -7.57 -18.03
C GLY A 131 -9.55 -7.87 -19.20
N ARG A 132 -9.94 -7.54 -20.45
CA ARG A 132 -9.07 -7.69 -21.61
C ARG A 132 -7.97 -6.62 -21.59
N ARG A 133 -6.72 -7.06 -21.70
CA ARG A 133 -5.56 -6.17 -21.75
C ARG A 133 -5.37 -5.58 -23.14
N PHE A 134 -4.92 -4.34 -23.19
CA PHE A 134 -4.47 -3.66 -24.40
C PHE A 134 -3.16 -2.92 -24.13
N ARG A 135 -2.49 -2.51 -25.20
CA ARG A 135 -1.23 -1.77 -25.17
C ARG A 135 -1.33 -0.53 -26.03
N VAL A 136 -0.54 0.45 -25.65
CA VAL A 136 -0.32 1.69 -26.39
C VAL A 136 1.18 1.83 -26.60
N LEU A 137 1.63 1.86 -27.84
CA LEU A 137 2.94 2.38 -28.21
C LEU A 137 2.83 3.90 -28.29
N ASN A 138 3.63 4.63 -27.53
CA ASN A 138 3.79 6.06 -27.72
C ASN A 138 5.14 6.34 -28.36
N ILE A 139 5.14 7.27 -29.30
CA ILE A 139 6.35 7.84 -29.88
C ILE A 139 6.34 9.31 -29.49
N VAL A 140 7.45 9.79 -28.93
CA VAL A 140 7.61 11.17 -28.47
C VAL A 140 8.93 11.70 -29.00
N ASP A 141 8.88 12.87 -29.63
CA ASP A 141 10.08 13.62 -29.99
C ASP A 141 10.67 14.26 -28.71
N GLU A 142 11.89 13.89 -28.37
CA GLU A 142 12.50 14.30 -27.10
C GLU A 142 12.80 15.81 -27.03
N HIS A 143 12.98 16.48 -28.17
CA HIS A 143 13.28 17.91 -28.24
C HIS A 143 12.01 18.75 -28.09
N THR A 144 11.01 18.48 -28.93
CA THR A 144 9.76 19.26 -28.99
C THR A 144 8.74 18.83 -27.94
N ARG A 145 8.87 17.62 -27.38
CA ARG A 145 7.87 16.95 -26.52
C ARG A 145 6.53 16.70 -27.22
N GLU A 146 6.47 16.85 -28.54
CA GLU A 146 5.32 16.43 -29.34
C GLU A 146 5.32 14.91 -29.50
N SER A 147 4.12 14.33 -29.68
CA SER A 147 3.99 12.93 -30.03
C SER A 147 3.75 12.81 -31.53
N PRO A 148 4.73 12.30 -32.32
CA PRO A 148 4.52 12.09 -33.75
C PRO A 148 3.41 11.08 -34.03
N GLY A 149 3.28 10.06 -33.18
CA GLY A 149 2.21 9.08 -33.32
C GLY A 149 2.07 8.13 -32.14
N GLN A 150 0.92 7.46 -32.11
CA GLN A 150 0.58 6.45 -31.12
C GLN A 150 -0.09 5.26 -31.82
N LEU A 151 0.13 4.06 -31.31
CA LEU A 151 -0.55 2.85 -31.78
C LEU A 151 -1.18 2.10 -30.61
N VAL A 152 -2.50 2.01 -30.64
CA VAL A 152 -3.31 1.33 -29.62
C VAL A 152 -3.81 0.00 -30.18
N ASP A 153 -3.50 -1.11 -29.52
CA ASP A 153 -4.03 -2.41 -29.92
C ASP A 153 -4.01 -3.44 -28.78
N LEU A 154 -4.76 -4.52 -28.96
CA LEU A 154 -4.77 -5.72 -28.12
C LEU A 154 -3.50 -6.56 -28.33
N SER A 155 -2.92 -6.47 -29.54
CA SER A 155 -1.61 -7.04 -29.88
C SER A 155 -0.89 -6.12 -30.89
N ILE A 156 0.31 -5.68 -30.53
CA ILE A 156 1.14 -4.84 -31.40
C ILE A 156 2.31 -5.69 -31.89
N SER A 157 2.27 -6.11 -33.15
CA SER A 157 3.37 -6.83 -33.80
C SER A 157 4.43 -5.86 -34.31
N GLY A 158 5.67 -6.33 -34.48
CA GLY A 158 6.76 -5.53 -35.05
C GLY A 158 6.40 -4.94 -36.42
N GLU A 159 5.75 -5.70 -37.30
CA GLU A 159 5.29 -5.21 -38.61
C GLU A 159 4.35 -4.00 -38.49
N ARG A 160 3.45 -3.98 -37.49
CA ARG A 160 2.55 -2.84 -37.25
C ARG A 160 3.33 -1.63 -36.74
N VAL A 161 4.37 -1.85 -35.95
CA VAL A 161 5.28 -0.78 -35.51
C VAL A 161 6.03 -0.21 -36.71
N THR A 162 6.68 -1.05 -37.52
CA THR A 162 7.40 -0.61 -38.73
C THR A 162 6.50 0.21 -39.65
N ARG A 163 5.28 -0.27 -39.93
CA ARG A 163 4.32 0.46 -40.76
C ARG A 163 3.95 1.83 -40.21
N LEU A 164 3.79 1.94 -38.89
CA LEU A 164 3.57 3.24 -38.25
C LEU A 164 4.78 4.15 -38.45
N LEU A 165 6.00 3.63 -38.25
CA LEU A 165 7.22 4.41 -38.42
C LEU A 165 7.40 4.89 -39.86
N ASP A 166 7.11 4.06 -40.86
CA ASP A 166 7.14 4.46 -42.27
C ASP A 166 6.16 5.60 -42.57
N GLN A 167 4.95 5.53 -42.01
CA GLN A 167 3.94 6.58 -42.14
C GLN A 167 4.39 7.88 -41.47
N LEU A 168 4.96 7.80 -40.27
CA LEU A 168 5.46 8.97 -39.55
C LEU A 168 6.68 9.58 -40.24
N ALA A 169 7.56 8.75 -40.79
CA ALA A 169 8.71 9.19 -41.58
C ALA A 169 8.28 9.99 -42.81
N ALA A 170 7.21 9.57 -43.50
CA ALA A 170 6.66 10.28 -44.64
C ALA A 170 6.05 11.66 -44.27
N LEU A 171 5.53 11.81 -43.05
CA LEU A 171 4.86 13.03 -42.59
C LEU A 171 5.79 14.02 -41.91
N HIS A 172 6.70 13.52 -41.07
CA HIS A 172 7.53 14.33 -40.19
C HIS A 172 9.02 14.30 -40.57
N GLY A 173 9.43 13.41 -41.46
CA GLY A 173 10.84 13.05 -41.68
C GLY A 173 11.28 11.92 -40.74
N LEU A 174 12.41 11.29 -41.07
CA LEU A 174 13.00 10.23 -40.26
C LEU A 174 13.71 10.81 -39.03
N PRO A 175 13.60 10.15 -37.85
CA PRO A 175 14.46 10.48 -36.74
C PRO A 175 15.90 9.99 -37.00
N GLU A 176 16.89 10.67 -36.43
CA GLU A 176 18.28 10.20 -36.44
C GLU A 176 18.55 9.08 -35.45
N GLU A 177 17.83 9.09 -34.32
CA GLU A 177 17.96 8.08 -33.28
C GLU A 177 16.58 7.70 -32.74
N ILE A 178 16.37 6.40 -32.52
CA ILE A 178 15.20 5.89 -31.80
C ILE A 178 15.69 5.23 -30.51
N VAL A 179 15.17 5.69 -29.38
CA VAL A 179 15.46 5.15 -28.06
C VAL A 179 14.24 4.39 -27.56
N THR A 180 14.40 3.09 -27.36
CA THR A 180 13.41 2.23 -26.73
C THR A 180 13.89 1.84 -25.33
N ASP A 181 12.98 1.65 -24.38
CA ASP A 181 13.36 0.98 -23.14
C ASP A 181 13.57 -0.52 -23.40
N ASN A 182 14.48 -1.16 -22.64
CA ASN A 182 14.76 -2.60 -22.77
C ASN A 182 13.67 -3.44 -22.07
N GLY A 183 12.41 -3.14 -22.34
CA GLY A 183 11.31 -4.03 -22.00
C GLY A 183 11.43 -5.35 -22.79
N PRO A 184 11.07 -6.51 -22.21
CA PRO A 184 11.02 -7.80 -22.93
C PRO A 184 10.12 -7.75 -24.18
N GLU A 185 9.31 -6.72 -24.32
CA GLU A 185 8.43 -6.43 -25.47
C GLU A 185 9.19 -6.01 -26.74
N PHE A 186 10.41 -5.46 -26.62
CA PHE A 186 11.25 -5.08 -27.77
C PHE A 186 12.16 -6.23 -28.26
N THR A 187 12.20 -7.36 -27.54
CA THR A 187 13.08 -8.51 -27.82
C THR A 187 12.52 -9.47 -28.88
N SER A 188 11.72 -8.98 -29.82
CA SER A 188 11.27 -9.77 -30.98
C SER A 188 12.05 -9.33 -32.22
N LYS A 189 12.65 -10.29 -32.94
CA LYS A 189 13.51 -10.12 -34.13
C LYS A 189 12.99 -9.18 -35.24
N ALA A 190 11.74 -8.73 -35.17
CA ALA A 190 11.13 -7.81 -36.13
C ALA A 190 11.57 -6.35 -35.91
N ILE A 191 11.96 -5.95 -34.69
CA ILE A 191 12.46 -4.59 -34.40
C ILE A 191 13.97 -4.48 -34.72
N ASP A 192 14.71 -5.58 -34.62
CA ASP A 192 16.11 -5.69 -35.02
C ASP A 192 16.33 -5.52 -36.54
N LEU A 193 15.27 -5.53 -37.35
CA LEU A 193 15.30 -5.29 -38.81
C LEU A 193 15.16 -3.80 -39.18
N PHE A 194 14.85 -2.93 -38.22
CA PHE A 194 14.74 -1.48 -38.45
C PHE A 194 16.10 -0.75 -38.64
N PRO A 195 17.21 -1.16 -37.99
CA PRO A 195 18.54 -0.55 -38.22
C PRO A 195 19.05 -0.70 -39.66
N ASP A 196 18.65 -1.74 -40.39
CA ASP A 196 19.15 -2.03 -41.74
C ASP A 196 18.54 -1.11 -42.84
N LEU A 197 17.64 -0.20 -42.46
CA LEU A 197 16.97 0.76 -43.35
C LEU A 197 17.55 2.19 -43.26
N PHE A 198 18.56 2.41 -42.41
CA PHE A 198 19.29 3.67 -42.36
C PHE A 198 20.56 3.55 -43.23
N PRO A 199 20.73 4.37 -44.28
CA PRO A 199 21.98 4.46 -45.02
C PRO A 199 23.11 5.08 -44.19
#